data_AF-A0A919HNZ7-F1
#
_entry.id   AF-A0A919HNZ7-F1
#
_cell.length_a   1.000
_cell.length_b   1.000
_cell.length_c   1.000
_cell.angle_alpha   90.00
_cell.angle_beta   90.00
_cell.angle_gamma   90.00
#
_symmetry.space_group_name_H-M   'P 1'
#
loop_
_entity.id
_entity.type
_entity.pdbx_description
1 polymer ?
#
loop_
_entity_poly.entity_id
_entity_poly.type
_entity_poly.pdbx_seq_one_letter_code
_entity_poly.pdbx_strand_id
1 'polypeptide(L)'
;MKIVIALDSFKGSCSAQAACAAVAQGLRRVDQTLELVEMPVSDGGEGLLSTLADSPLLKGAVWQQQRCTSPYGLSLQADFLILPGERAIIEMAQSCGLELTPPAQRMCVRPAATGWANR
;
A
#
# COMPACT_ATOMS: atom_id res chain seq x y z
N MET A 1 -3.75 -5.18 29.76
CA MET A 1 -2.48 -4.79 29.08
C MET A 1 -2.83 -4.31 27.68
N LYS A 2 -2.13 -3.30 27.17
CA LYS A 2 -2.35 -2.75 25.83
C LYS A 2 -1.23 -3.18 24.89
N ILE A 3 -1.58 -3.67 23.70
CA ILE A 3 -0.65 -4.14 22.67
C ILE A 3 -0.93 -3.42 21.36
N VAL A 4 0.10 -2.85 20.77
CA VAL A 4 0.05 -2.29 19.41
C VAL A 4 0.60 -3.33 18.44
N ILE A 5 -0.19 -3.68 17.43
CA ILE A 5 0.17 -4.63 16.38
C ILE A 5 0.47 -3.81 15.14
N ALA A 6 1.75 -3.61 14.86
CA ALA A 6 2.23 -2.80 13.74
C ALA A 6 3.07 -3.66 12.81
N LEU A 7 2.41 -4.20 11.77
CA LEU A 7 3.01 -5.10 10.79
C LEU A 7 2.93 -4.48 9.40
N ASP A 8 3.96 -4.78 8.61
CA ASP A 8 3.97 -4.56 7.17
C ASP A 8 3.38 -5.78 6.44
N SER A 9 3.13 -5.62 5.16
CA SER A 9 2.74 -6.68 4.23
C SER A 9 3.79 -7.79 4.17
N PHE A 10 3.30 -9.01 3.96
CA PHE A 10 4.14 -10.16 3.67
C PHE A 10 4.07 -10.36 2.17
N LYS A 11 5.07 -9.81 1.46
CA LYS A 11 5.06 -9.69 -0.01
C LYS A 11 4.74 -11.01 -0.71
N GLY A 12 3.77 -10.98 -1.63
CA GLY A 12 3.26 -12.17 -2.31
C GLY A 12 2.45 -13.15 -1.45
N SER A 13 2.09 -12.78 -0.21
CA SER A 13 1.34 -13.61 0.73
C SER A 13 0.11 -12.90 1.30
N CYS A 14 0.29 -11.85 2.11
CA CYS A 14 -0.84 -11.13 2.71
C CYS A 14 -0.55 -9.64 2.93
N SER A 15 -1.62 -8.83 2.96
CA SER A 15 -1.52 -7.40 3.24
C SER A 15 -1.19 -7.12 4.70
N ALA A 16 -0.69 -5.91 4.98
CA ALA A 16 -0.43 -5.44 6.34
C ALA A 16 -1.70 -5.51 7.21
N GLN A 17 -2.86 -5.14 6.67
CA GLN A 17 -4.16 -5.22 7.34
C GLN A 17 -4.48 -6.67 7.73
N ALA A 18 -4.32 -7.62 6.80
CA ALA A 18 -4.58 -9.03 7.05
C ALA A 18 -3.61 -9.62 8.09
N ALA A 19 -2.33 -9.25 8.04
CA ALA A 19 -1.33 -9.68 9.01
C ALA A 19 -1.67 -9.18 10.43
N CYS A 20 -1.99 -7.88 10.58
CA CYS A 20 -2.42 -7.29 11.85
C CYS A 20 -3.67 -7.99 12.40
N ALA A 21 -4.68 -8.20 11.56
CA ALA A 21 -5.93 -8.85 11.95
C ALA A 21 -5.71 -10.30 12.39
N ALA A 22 -4.85 -11.05 11.70
CA ALA A 22 -4.52 -12.43 12.05
C ALA A 22 -3.83 -12.54 13.42
N VAL A 23 -2.87 -11.64 13.70
CA VAL A 23 -2.21 -11.57 15.02
C VAL A 23 -3.20 -11.16 16.10
N ALA A 24 -4.04 -10.15 15.84
CA ALA A 24 -5.03 -9.69 16.80
C ALA A 24 -6.03 -10.81 17.15
N GLN A 25 -6.48 -11.56 16.14
CA GLN A 25 -7.34 -12.72 16.34
C GLN A 25 -6.64 -13.81 17.17
N GLY A 26 -5.34 -14.05 16.94
CA GLY A 26 -4.53 -14.97 17.73
C GLY A 26 -4.44 -14.59 19.19
N LEU A 27 -4.17 -13.32 19.48
CA LEU A 27 -4.07 -12.80 20.84
C LEU A 27 -5.41 -12.87 21.58
N ARG A 28 -6.52 -12.51 20.92
CA ARG A 28 -7.87 -12.60 21.50
C ARG A 28 -8.29 -14.03 21.86
N ARG A 29 -7.73 -15.05 21.19
CA ARG A 29 -7.97 -16.47 21.56
C ARG A 29 -7.33 -16.84 22.89
N VAL A 30 -6.24 -16.19 23.27
CA VAL A 30 -5.50 -16.45 24.51
C VAL A 30 -6.06 -15.63 25.66
N ASP A 31 -6.29 -14.34 25.43
CA ASP A 31 -6.82 -13.43 26.44
C ASP A 31 -7.70 -12.36 25.79
N GLN A 32 -8.99 -12.37 26.14
CA GLN A 32 -9.99 -11.43 25.62
C GLN A 32 -9.94 -10.06 26.31
N THR A 33 -9.20 -9.93 27.42
CA THR A 33 -9.06 -8.67 28.17
C THR A 33 -7.96 -7.77 27.63
N LEU A 34 -7.18 -8.24 26.65
CA LEU A 34 -6.14 -7.45 26.00
C LEU A 34 -6.76 -6.30 25.19
N GLU A 35 -6.26 -5.09 25.40
CA GLU A 35 -6.57 -3.96 24.54
C GLU A 35 -5.63 -4.01 23.33
N LEU A 36 -6.17 -4.32 22.16
CA LEU A 36 -5.40 -4.48 20.93
C LEU A 36 -5.63 -3.29 19.99
N VAL A 37 -4.54 -2.69 19.52
CA VAL A 37 -4.56 -1.63 18.51
C VAL A 37 -3.90 -2.17 17.26
N GLU A 38 -4.68 -2.35 16.21
CA GLU A 38 -4.20 -2.77 14.89
C GLU A 38 -3.74 -1.52 14.13
N MET A 39 -2.45 -1.45 13.80
CA MET A 39 -1.84 -0.30 13.12
C MET A 39 -0.98 -0.81 11.95
N PRO A 40 -1.60 -1.22 10.82
CA PRO A 40 -0.88 -1.59 9.62
C PRO A 40 0.13 -0.49 9.25
N VAL A 41 1.31 -0.90 8.79
CA VAL A 41 2.37 0.01 8.35
C VAL A 41 2.81 -0.35 6.93
N SER A 42 3.42 0.61 6.25
CA SER A 42 4.03 0.42 4.92
C SER A 42 5.32 1.21 4.87
N ASP A 43 6.33 0.67 4.20
CA ASP A 43 7.62 1.32 3.95
C ASP A 43 7.59 2.27 2.74
N GLY A 44 6.40 2.49 2.15
CA GLY A 44 6.22 3.27 0.92
C GLY A 44 6.07 2.41 -0.34
N GLY A 45 6.19 1.10 -0.21
CA GLY A 45 5.93 0.13 -1.26
C GLY A 45 4.45 -0.11 -1.52
N GLU A 46 4.14 -1.35 -1.85
CA GLU A 46 2.79 -1.81 -2.14
C GLU A 46 1.88 -1.72 -0.91
N GLY A 47 0.64 -1.29 -1.11
CA GLY A 47 -0.34 -1.19 -0.03
C GLY A 47 -0.15 0.03 0.87
N LEU A 48 0.67 1.00 0.44
CA LEU A 48 0.81 2.29 1.12
C LEU A 48 -0.53 3.02 1.18
N LEU A 49 -1.25 3.14 0.05
CA LEU A 49 -2.52 3.87 0.03
C LEU A 49 -3.58 3.19 0.89
N SER A 50 -3.68 1.86 0.85
CA SER A 50 -4.65 1.12 1.69
C SER A 50 -4.34 1.25 3.17
N THR A 51 -3.05 1.32 3.53
CA THR A 51 -2.61 1.55 4.92
C THR A 51 -2.96 2.95 5.40
N LEU A 52 -2.87 3.94 4.52
CA LEU A 52 -3.11 5.33 4.87
C LEU A 52 -4.57 5.78 4.72
N ALA A 53 -5.36 5.15 3.87
CA ALA A 53 -6.73 5.56 3.56
C ALA A 53 -7.65 5.59 4.79
N ASP A 54 -7.45 4.66 5.71
CA ASP A 54 -8.21 4.57 6.96
C ASP A 54 -7.62 5.47 8.08
N SER A 55 -6.51 6.16 7.80
CA SER A 55 -5.87 7.04 8.79
C SER A 55 -6.72 8.29 9.02
N PRO A 56 -7.04 8.62 10.29
CA PRO A 56 -7.77 9.85 10.61
C PRO A 56 -6.98 11.11 10.25
N LEU A 57 -5.66 11.00 10.03
CA LEU A 57 -4.81 12.10 9.56
C LEU A 57 -5.08 12.48 8.10
N LEU A 58 -5.72 11.61 7.32
CA LEU A 58 -6.09 11.86 5.93
C LEU A 58 -7.54 12.34 5.77
N LYS A 59 -8.13 12.94 6.80
CA LYS A 59 -9.49 13.48 6.71
C LYS A 59 -9.62 14.48 5.56
N GLY A 60 -10.58 14.22 4.67
CA GLY A 60 -10.81 15.03 3.48
C GLY A 60 -9.94 14.64 2.28
N ALA A 61 -9.18 13.55 2.37
CA ALA A 61 -8.51 12.95 1.21
C ALA A 61 -9.56 12.38 0.23
N VAL A 62 -9.29 12.54 -1.05
CA VAL A 62 -10.15 12.06 -2.13
C VAL A 62 -9.37 11.10 -3.01
N TRP A 63 -9.95 9.93 -3.25
CA TRP A 63 -9.42 8.95 -4.20
C TRP A 63 -9.51 9.49 -5.62
N GLN A 64 -8.42 9.34 -6.35
CA GLN A 64 -8.33 9.63 -7.77
C GLN A 64 -7.64 8.47 -8.47
N GLN A 65 -7.92 8.34 -9.76
CA GLN A 65 -7.34 7.31 -10.60
C GLN A 65 -6.80 7.95 -11.88
N GLN A 66 -5.61 7.53 -12.29
CA GLN A 66 -4.98 8.01 -13.51
C GLN A 66 -4.38 6.85 -14.31
N ARG A 67 -4.43 6.99 -15.64
CA ARG A 67 -3.77 6.05 -16.54
C ARG A 67 -2.27 6.32 -16.56
N CYS A 68 -1.50 5.28 -16.26
CA CYS A 68 -0.04 5.29 -16.24
C CYS A 68 0.53 4.29 -17.24
N THR A 69 1.83 4.41 -17.49
CA THR A 69 2.60 3.46 -18.29
C THR A 69 3.65 2.80 -17.41
N SER A 70 3.63 1.48 -17.32
CA SER A 70 4.60 0.69 -16.58
C SER A 70 6.01 0.77 -17.18
N PRO A 71 7.05 0.34 -16.44
CA PRO A 71 8.42 0.24 -16.96
C PRO A 71 8.59 -0.57 -18.25
N TYR A 72 7.63 -1.43 -18.58
CA TYR A 72 7.65 -2.33 -19.74
C TYR A 72 6.67 -1.89 -20.84
N GLY A 73 6.15 -0.66 -20.77
CA GLY A 73 5.27 -0.09 -21.80
C GLY A 73 3.80 -0.53 -21.71
N LEU A 74 3.42 -1.31 -20.70
CA LEU A 74 2.02 -1.67 -20.46
C LEU A 74 1.25 -0.47 -19.89
N SER A 75 0.05 -0.22 -20.42
CA SER A 75 -0.89 0.76 -19.86
C SER A 75 -1.62 0.15 -18.66
N LEU A 76 -1.67 0.89 -17.55
CA LEU A 76 -2.35 0.50 -16.32
C LEU A 76 -3.09 1.68 -15.70
N GLN A 77 -4.02 1.39 -14.78
CA GLN A 77 -4.64 2.41 -13.94
C GLN A 77 -3.93 2.39 -12.58
N ALA A 78 -3.54 3.56 -12.09
CA ALA A 78 -2.98 3.75 -10.77
C ALA A 78 -3.86 4.71 -9.96
N ASP A 79 -4.12 4.33 -8.73
CA ASP A 79 -4.85 5.14 -7.76
C ASP A 79 -3.87 6.04 -6.99
N PHE A 80 -4.37 7.17 -6.51
CA PHE A 80 -3.66 8.08 -5.62
C PHE A 80 -4.65 8.89 -4.78
N LEU A 81 -4.17 9.48 -3.70
CA LEU A 81 -5.00 10.30 -2.81
C LEU A 81 -4.65 11.78 -3.00
N ILE A 82 -5.64 12.60 -3.31
CA ILE A 82 -5.52 14.07 -3.22
C ILE A 82 -5.86 14.47 -1.79
N LEU A 83 -4.93 15.16 -1.13
CA LEU A 83 -5.13 15.73 0.20
C LEU A 83 -5.56 17.19 0.11
N PRO A 84 -6.20 17.74 1.16
CA PRO A 84 -6.38 19.17 1.29
C PRO A 84 -5.04 19.93 1.19
N GLY A 85 -5.06 21.11 0.56
CA GLY A 85 -3.90 22.00 0.46
C GLY A 85 -2.88 21.61 -0.63
N GLU A 86 -3.36 21.17 -1.80
CA GLU A 86 -2.53 20.93 -3.01
C GLU A 86 -1.44 19.85 -2.85
N ARG A 87 -1.69 18.82 -2.03
CA ARG A 87 -0.78 17.68 -1.86
C ARG A 87 -1.41 16.41 -2.38
N ALA A 88 -0.58 15.47 -2.82
CA ALA A 88 -1.03 14.13 -3.19
C ALA A 88 -0.12 13.07 -2.57
N ILE A 89 -0.70 11.90 -2.29
CA ILE A 89 0.04 10.68 -1.91
C ILE A 89 -0.02 9.73 -3.10
N ILE A 90 1.15 9.35 -3.57
CA ILE A 90 1.35 8.51 -4.74
C ILE A 90 2.04 7.23 -4.29
N GLU A 91 1.48 6.08 -4.67
CA GLU A 91 2.11 4.78 -4.50
C GLU A 91 2.77 4.34 -5.80
N MET A 92 4.09 4.56 -5.89
CA MET A 92 4.87 4.28 -7.09
C MET A 92 4.77 2.80 -7.51
N ALA A 93 4.59 1.89 -6.55
CA ALA A 93 4.45 0.45 -6.77
C ALA A 93 3.28 0.09 -7.70
N GLN A 94 2.23 0.91 -7.77
CA GLN A 94 1.13 0.70 -8.72
C GLN A 94 1.53 0.94 -10.19
N SER A 95 2.64 1.65 -10.43
CA SER A 95 3.16 1.89 -11.78
C SER A 95 4.40 1.06 -12.10
N CYS A 96 5.29 0.84 -11.14
CA CYS A 96 6.58 0.18 -11.34
C CYS A 96 6.92 -0.86 -10.27
N GLY A 97 5.92 -1.34 -9.53
CA GLY A 97 6.10 -2.34 -8.49
C GLY A 97 6.60 -3.67 -9.06
N LEU A 98 7.34 -4.39 -8.23
CA LEU A 98 7.89 -5.70 -8.58
C LEU A 98 6.81 -6.73 -8.93
N GLU A 99 5.60 -6.56 -8.40
CA GLU A 99 4.45 -7.43 -8.65
C GLU A 99 3.90 -7.30 -10.07
N LEU A 100 4.04 -6.12 -10.68
CA LEU A 100 3.69 -5.89 -12.08
C LEU A 100 4.68 -6.55 -13.05
N THR A 101 5.78 -7.08 -12.53
CA THR A 101 6.83 -7.75 -13.32
C THR A 101 6.75 -9.26 -13.11
N PRO A 102 6.37 -10.04 -14.14
CA PRO A 102 6.46 -11.49 -14.09
C PRO A 102 7.87 -11.93 -13.67
N PRO A 103 8.05 -13.00 -12.88
CA PRO A 103 9.36 -13.42 -12.39
C PRO A 103 10.42 -13.57 -13.49
N ALA A 104 10.03 -14.07 -14.66
CA ALA A 104 10.91 -14.23 -15.82
C ALA A 104 11.40 -12.91 -16.44
N GLN A 105 10.74 -11.78 -16.13
CA GLN A 105 11.02 -10.46 -16.69
C GLN A 105 11.68 -9.50 -15.68
N ARG A 106 11.98 -9.97 -14.45
CA ARG A 106 12.65 -9.17 -13.41
C ARG A 106 14.13 -8.98 -13.73
N MET A 107 14.41 -8.17 -14.74
CA MET A 107 15.75 -7.83 -15.18
C MET A 107 16.10 -6.40 -14.74
N CYS A 108 17.22 -6.24 -14.03
CA CYS A 108 17.63 -4.93 -13.48
C CYS A 108 18.10 -3.94 -14.56
N VAL A 109 18.25 -4.36 -15.82
CA VAL A 109 19.08 -3.64 -16.81
C VAL A 109 18.31 -2.67 -17.72
N ARG A 110 16.97 -2.53 -17.62
CA ARG A 110 16.21 -1.43 -18.28
C ARG A 110 14.72 -1.34 -17.89
N PRO A 111 14.37 -0.87 -16.68
CA PRO A 111 13.01 -0.39 -16.41
C PRO A 111 12.93 1.12 -16.68
N ALA A 112 12.11 1.56 -17.64
CA ALA A 112 11.83 2.99 -17.87
C ALA A 112 10.35 3.29 -17.64
N ALA A 113 9.99 3.78 -16.45
CA ALA A 113 8.63 4.29 -16.17
C ALA A 113 8.53 5.75 -16.59
N THR A 114 7.60 6.08 -17.50
CA THR A 114 7.46 7.45 -18.05
C THR A 114 6.17 8.17 -17.63
N GLY A 115 5.23 7.54 -16.91
CA GLY A 115 3.86 8.07 -16.84
C GLY A 115 3.27 8.21 -15.44
N TRP A 116 3.42 9.39 -14.82
CA TRP A 116 2.43 10.00 -13.92
C TRP A 116 1.91 11.35 -14.46
N ALA A 117 2.57 11.89 -15.49
CA ALA A 117 2.24 13.16 -16.10
C ALA A 117 1.72 12.94 -17.53
N ASN A 118 0.39 12.92 -17.69
CA ASN A 118 -0.22 13.39 -18.92
C ASN A 118 -0.71 14.82 -18.64
N ARG A 119 -0.29 15.75 -19.51
CA ARG A 119 -0.86 17.09 -19.57
C ARG A 119 -2.36 17.02 -19.82
#